data_AF-A0A511QD83-F1
#
_entry.id   AF-A0A511QD83-F1
#
_cell.length_a   1.000
_cell.length_b   1.000
_cell.length_c   1.000
_cell.angle_alpha   90.00
_cell.angle_beta   90.00
_cell.angle_gamma   90.00
#
_symmetry.space_group_name_H-M   'P 1'
#
loop_
_entity.id
_entity.type
_entity.pdbx_description
1 polymer ?
#
loop_
_entity_poly.entity_id
_entity_poly.type
_entity_poly.pdbx_seq_one_letter_code
_entity_poly.pdbx_strand_id
1 'polypeptide(L)'
;MSYAETDVTVVLFQPEPGKPMEVMPAPDLSRNIAVQDLNIDMMGINPLVDQFSWLIASLSCISSIPWLDDPMPFREQVAREIRKGERKLNEMELDRASVLVIRYCLCAAIDEAVCREEWGTNSYWSQNSLLSEFHNETSGGDKFFVILERLKSDPRKYRHVIEFLYLLLQLGFQGKYGREERGNEKLAEIGNVIYRLIRDDRLADQEKVSLVNLKAKYLKKPLKRVISPKWILGISTAVFTAMYIATYIIVELRFEQLVNMYN
;
A
#
# COMPACT_ATOMS: atom_id res chain seq x y z
N MET A 1 -32.30 15.01 -29.73
CA MET A 1 -31.92 14.36 -28.46
C MET A 1 -30.75 15.14 -27.91
N SER A 2 -31.02 16.02 -26.93
CA SER A 2 -30.07 16.98 -26.37
C SER A 2 -29.23 16.30 -25.29
N TYR A 3 -27.91 16.39 -25.39
CA TYR A 3 -27.00 16.02 -24.31
C TYR A 3 -27.11 17.10 -23.22
N ALA A 4 -27.40 16.70 -21.98
CA ALA A 4 -27.34 17.59 -20.83
C ALA A 4 -25.93 17.52 -20.25
N GLU A 5 -25.13 18.57 -20.48
CA GLU A 5 -23.93 18.87 -19.70
C GLU A 5 -24.32 19.04 -18.24
N THR A 6 -23.77 18.20 -17.36
CA THR A 6 -23.89 18.40 -15.92
C THR A 6 -22.62 19.09 -15.46
N ASP A 7 -22.64 20.42 -15.49
CA ASP A 7 -21.58 21.25 -14.91
C ASP A 7 -21.48 20.98 -13.40
N VAL A 8 -20.48 20.19 -13.01
CA VAL A 8 -20.10 20.04 -11.61
C VAL A 8 -19.43 21.33 -11.18
N THR A 9 -20.20 22.25 -10.62
CA THR A 9 -19.66 23.47 -9.99
C THR A 9 -18.87 23.05 -8.76
N VAL A 10 -17.53 23.12 -8.83
CA VAL A 10 -16.65 22.93 -7.68
C VAL A 10 -16.86 24.13 -6.74
N VAL A 11 -17.67 23.95 -5.70
CA VAL A 11 -17.85 24.95 -4.65
C VAL A 11 -16.55 25.00 -3.84
N LEU A 12 -15.66 25.92 -4.21
CA LEU A 12 -14.53 26.31 -3.37
C LEU A 12 -15.12 26.98 -2.12
N PHE A 13 -15.13 26.26 -0.99
CA PHE A 13 -15.41 26.85 0.32
C PHE A 13 -14.34 27.91 0.60
N GLN A 14 -14.63 29.18 0.32
CA GLN A 14 -13.87 30.28 0.88
C GLN A 14 -14.32 30.48 2.32
N PRO A 15 -13.43 30.33 3.31
CA PRO A 15 -13.77 30.62 4.69
C PRO A 15 -14.11 32.11 4.85
N GLU A 16 -15.08 32.41 5.72
CA GLU A 16 -15.44 33.79 6.05
C GLU A 16 -14.20 34.56 6.56
N PRO A 17 -13.93 35.77 6.06
CA PRO A 17 -12.76 36.54 6.45
C PRO A 17 -12.79 36.86 7.95
N GLY A 18 -11.76 36.43 8.67
CA GLY A 18 -11.56 36.73 10.10
C GLY A 18 -11.83 35.57 11.06
N LYS A 19 -12.31 34.41 10.60
CA LYS A 19 -12.32 33.19 11.43
C LYS A 19 -10.98 32.46 11.30
N PRO A 20 -10.35 32.02 12.41
CA PRO A 20 -9.18 31.16 12.33
C PRO A 20 -9.54 29.91 11.54
N MET A 21 -8.63 29.49 10.67
CA MET A 21 -8.79 28.28 9.85
C MET A 21 -9.08 27.11 10.79
N GLU A 22 -10.33 26.65 10.81
CA GLU A 22 -10.70 25.46 11.54
C GLU A 22 -10.04 24.30 10.79
N VAL A 23 -8.87 23.89 11.28
CA VAL A 23 -8.12 22.76 10.75
C VAL A 23 -9.05 21.57 10.94
N MET A 24 -9.69 21.14 9.85
CA MET A 24 -10.48 19.91 9.88
C MET A 24 -9.58 18.81 10.46
N PRO A 25 -10.03 18.07 11.50
CA PRO A 25 -9.27 16.92 11.96
C PRO A 25 -9.04 16.02 10.74
N ALA A 26 -7.83 15.45 10.64
CA ALA A 26 -7.49 14.55 9.54
C ALA A 26 -8.61 13.51 9.38
N PRO A 27 -9.03 13.17 8.14
CA PRO A 27 -10.06 12.18 7.90
C PRO A 27 -9.77 10.93 8.73
N ASP A 28 -10.76 10.51 9.52
CA ASP A 28 -10.58 9.40 10.44
C ASP A 28 -10.25 8.13 9.64
N LEU A 29 -9.00 7.65 9.73
CA LEU A 29 -8.52 6.40 9.13
C LEU A 29 -9.25 5.15 9.69
N SER A 30 -10.21 5.33 10.60
CA SER A 30 -10.88 4.33 11.45
C SER A 30 -11.56 3.16 10.75
N ARG A 31 -11.74 3.16 9.42
CA ARG A 31 -12.34 2.00 8.73
C ARG A 31 -11.34 0.96 8.25
N ASN A 32 -10.03 1.24 8.27
CA ASN A 32 -9.01 0.23 7.99
C ASN A 32 -8.07 0.04 9.18
N ILE A 33 -8.49 -0.85 10.09
CA ILE A 33 -7.72 -1.41 11.21
C ILE A 33 -6.33 -1.92 10.75
N ALA A 34 -6.16 -2.14 9.45
CA ALA A 34 -4.94 -2.65 8.85
C ALA A 34 -3.71 -1.76 8.89
N VAL A 35 -3.88 -0.45 8.97
CA VAL A 35 -2.78 0.50 8.83
C VAL A 35 -2.59 1.35 10.10
N GLN A 36 -3.60 1.40 10.99
CA GLN A 36 -3.59 2.25 12.19
C GLN A 36 -2.54 1.86 13.24
N ASP A 37 -2.27 0.56 13.44
CA ASP A 37 -1.45 0.06 14.57
C ASP A 37 -0.04 -0.42 14.18
N LEU A 38 0.55 0.11 13.10
CA LEU A 38 1.95 -0.19 12.75
C LEU A 38 2.91 0.65 13.61
N ASN A 39 2.96 0.35 14.91
CA ASN A 39 3.91 0.96 15.84
C ASN A 39 5.30 0.30 15.67
N ILE A 40 5.97 0.62 14.56
CA ILE A 40 7.30 0.12 14.22
C ILE A 40 8.26 1.30 14.22
N ASP A 41 8.98 1.46 15.33
CA ASP A 41 9.95 2.53 15.49
C ASP A 41 11.23 2.28 14.67
N MET A 42 11.69 1.03 14.59
CA MET A 42 12.89 0.63 13.83
C MET A 42 12.80 -0.82 13.32
N MET A 43 13.31 -1.08 12.11
CA MET A 43 13.45 -2.43 11.56
C MET A 43 14.85 -3.03 11.81
N GLY A 44 15.87 -2.17 11.95
CA GLY A 44 17.25 -2.56 12.23
C GLY A 44 17.93 -3.28 11.06
N ILE A 45 17.57 -2.92 9.83
CA ILE A 45 18.20 -3.46 8.60
C ILE A 45 19.41 -2.62 8.21
N ASN A 46 19.16 -1.32 8.05
CA ASN A 46 20.15 -0.27 7.90
C ASN A 46 19.51 1.09 8.26
N PRO A 47 20.32 2.14 8.50
CA PRO A 47 19.83 3.44 8.94
C PRO A 47 18.86 4.14 7.98
N LEU A 48 18.94 3.84 6.67
CA LEU A 48 18.06 4.46 5.67
C LEU A 48 16.67 3.83 5.69
N VAL A 49 16.60 2.50 5.78
CA VAL A 49 15.33 1.75 5.88
C VAL A 49 14.55 2.17 7.13
N ASP A 50 15.24 2.39 8.25
CA ASP A 50 14.62 2.77 9.51
C ASP A 50 13.86 4.11 9.43
N GLN A 51 14.26 5.02 8.52
CA GLN A 51 13.56 6.29 8.30
C GLN A 51 12.20 6.13 7.60
N PHE A 52 11.96 4.97 6.98
CA PHE A 52 10.73 4.67 6.24
C PHE A 52 10.01 3.42 6.80
N SER A 53 10.28 3.03 8.05
CA SER A 53 9.72 1.81 8.69
C SER A 53 8.20 1.67 8.49
N TRP A 54 7.43 2.73 8.73
CA TRP A 54 5.97 2.73 8.55
C TRP A 54 5.56 2.48 7.09
N LEU A 55 6.27 3.07 6.12
CA LEU A 55 6.00 2.90 4.70
C LEU A 55 6.34 1.49 4.21
N ILE A 56 7.48 0.95 4.65
CA ILE A 56 7.89 -0.42 4.33
C ILE A 56 6.90 -1.42 4.92
N ALA A 57 6.45 -1.20 6.15
CA ALA A 57 5.43 -2.03 6.77
C ALA A 57 4.08 -1.93 6.05
N SER A 58 3.64 -0.71 5.72
CA SER A 58 2.42 -0.48 4.94
C SER A 58 2.48 -1.19 3.59
N LEU A 59 3.58 -1.01 2.84
CA LEU A 59 3.83 -1.68 1.56
C LEU A 59 3.72 -3.20 1.66
N SER A 60 4.24 -3.78 2.74
CA SER A 60 4.16 -5.23 2.99
C SER A 60 2.74 -5.74 3.22
N CYS A 61 1.82 -4.86 3.61
CA CYS A 61 0.44 -5.19 3.96
C CYS A 61 -0.58 -4.78 2.90
N ILE A 62 -0.24 -3.96 1.90
CA ILE A 62 -1.18 -3.47 0.87
C ILE A 62 -1.96 -4.62 0.23
N SER A 63 -1.29 -5.71 -0.14
CA SER A 63 -1.92 -6.89 -0.76
C SER A 63 -2.86 -7.68 0.16
N SER A 64 -2.87 -7.36 1.46
CA SER A 64 -3.79 -7.92 2.44
C SER A 64 -5.03 -7.06 2.66
N ILE A 65 -5.14 -5.89 2.01
CA ILE A 65 -6.28 -4.99 2.12
C ILE A 65 -7.28 -5.36 1.01
N PRO A 66 -8.38 -6.07 1.33
CA PRO A 66 -9.32 -6.52 0.29
C PRO A 66 -10.14 -5.38 -0.31
N TRP A 67 -10.26 -4.26 0.41
CA TRP A 67 -11.09 -3.13 0.02
C TRP A 67 -10.69 -1.87 0.81
N LEU A 68 -10.82 -0.72 0.15
CA LEU A 68 -10.66 0.61 0.72
C LEU A 68 -11.63 1.55 -0.03
N ASP A 69 -12.58 2.15 0.68
CA ASP A 69 -13.62 3.02 0.08
C ASP A 69 -13.01 4.25 -0.60
N ASP A 70 -12.18 4.99 0.15
CA ASP A 70 -11.44 6.14 -0.33
C ASP A 70 -9.95 5.97 -0.03
N PRO A 71 -9.10 5.78 -1.05
CA PRO A 71 -7.66 5.63 -0.85
C PRO A 71 -6.93 6.97 -0.69
N MET A 72 -7.58 8.12 -0.88
CA MET A 72 -6.92 9.43 -0.83
C MET A 72 -6.37 9.80 0.56
N PRO A 73 -7.07 9.55 1.69
CA PRO A 73 -6.48 9.78 3.01
C PRO A 73 -5.22 8.94 3.26
N PHE A 74 -5.22 7.67 2.79
CA PHE A 74 -4.03 6.81 2.85
C PHE A 74 -2.89 7.38 1.99
N ARG A 75 -3.21 7.89 0.79
CA ARG A 75 -2.25 8.54 -0.11
C ARG A 75 -1.56 9.72 0.55
N GLU A 76 -2.36 10.61 1.14
CA GLU A 76 -1.85 11.79 1.80
C GLU A 76 -0.97 11.43 3.00
N GLN A 77 -1.36 10.40 3.77
CA GLN A 77 -0.53 9.89 4.86
C GLN A 77 0.80 9.34 4.34
N VAL A 78 0.78 8.56 3.26
CA VAL A 78 2.00 8.07 2.60
C VAL A 78 2.88 9.22 2.14
N ALA A 79 2.30 10.23 1.48
CA ALA A 79 3.04 11.41 1.01
C ALA A 79 3.62 12.24 2.17
N ARG A 80 2.94 12.30 3.33
CA ARG A 80 3.48 12.93 4.54
C ARG A 80 4.66 12.16 5.12
N GLU A 81 4.55 10.83 5.24
CA GLU A 81 5.64 9.99 5.75
C GLU A 81 6.85 9.97 4.81
N ILE A 82 6.65 10.04 3.49
CA ILE A 82 7.75 10.22 2.51
C ILE A 82 8.50 11.52 2.78
N ARG A 83 7.79 12.66 2.88
CA ARG A 83 8.41 13.97 3.17
C ARG A 83 9.13 13.97 4.52
N LYS A 84 8.59 13.28 5.52
CA LYS A 84 9.21 13.13 6.84
C LYS A 84 10.50 12.32 6.76
N GLY A 85 10.50 11.20 6.07
CA GLY A 85 11.70 10.40 5.82
C GLY A 85 12.76 11.19 5.05
N GLU A 86 12.35 11.94 4.01
CA GLU A 86 13.25 12.83 3.25
C GLU A 86 13.95 13.85 4.15
N ARG A 87 13.23 14.51 5.06
CA ARG A 87 13.83 15.44 6.04
C ARG A 87 14.87 14.73 6.91
N LYS A 88 14.56 13.55 7.44
CA LYS A 88 15.50 12.78 8.26
C LYS A 88 16.74 12.35 7.48
N LEU A 89 16.59 11.96 6.20
CA LEU A 89 17.74 11.64 5.36
C LEU A 89 18.65 12.86 5.12
N ASN A 90 18.07 14.05 4.96
CA ASN A 90 18.83 15.28 4.84
C ASN A 90 19.53 15.65 6.16
N GLU A 91 18.89 15.43 7.31
CA GLU A 91 19.50 15.60 8.65
C GLU A 91 20.67 14.63 8.88
N MET A 92 20.62 13.44 8.26
CA MET A 92 21.72 12.47 8.23
C MET A 92 22.83 12.82 7.22
N GLU A 93 22.75 13.99 6.58
CA GLU A 93 23.70 14.48 5.56
C GLU A 93 23.86 13.52 4.36
N LEU A 94 22.82 12.75 4.04
CA LEU A 94 22.84 11.89 2.86
C LEU A 94 22.89 12.74 1.59
N ASP A 95 23.67 12.31 0.60
CA ASP A 95 23.78 13.05 -0.64
C ASP A 95 22.42 13.19 -1.35
N ARG A 96 22.18 14.37 -1.93
CA ARG A 96 20.91 14.73 -2.56
C ARG A 96 20.48 13.73 -3.64
N ALA A 97 21.43 13.14 -4.37
CA ALA A 97 21.09 12.18 -5.42
C ALA A 97 20.54 10.88 -4.83
N SER A 98 21.15 10.37 -3.75
CA SER A 98 20.65 9.21 -3.00
C SER A 98 19.28 9.46 -2.38
N VAL A 99 19.05 10.66 -1.82
CA VAL A 99 17.71 11.06 -1.29
C VAL A 99 16.65 11.00 -2.39
N LEU A 100 16.93 11.58 -3.57
CA LEU A 100 16.03 11.55 -4.72
C LEU A 100 15.79 10.13 -5.25
N VAL A 101 16.83 9.29 -5.28
CA VAL A 101 16.74 7.88 -5.69
C VAL A 101 15.83 7.10 -4.75
N ILE A 102 16.02 7.23 -3.43
CA ILE A 102 15.19 6.53 -2.43
C ILE A 102 13.74 6.96 -2.57
N ARG A 103 13.48 8.26 -2.64
CA ARG A 103 12.13 8.80 -2.81
C ARG A 103 11.47 8.27 -4.09
N TYR A 104 12.19 8.32 -5.21
CA TYR A 104 11.70 7.82 -6.49
C TYR A 104 11.31 6.34 -6.43
N CYS A 105 12.24 5.50 -5.97
CA CYS A 105 12.05 4.06 -5.91
C CYS A 105 10.92 3.66 -4.94
N LEU A 106 10.78 4.39 -3.83
CA LEU A 106 9.71 4.16 -2.86
C LEU A 106 8.34 4.57 -3.41
N CYS A 107 8.25 5.72 -4.09
CA CYS A 107 7.03 6.14 -4.79
C CYS A 107 6.62 5.10 -5.82
N ALA A 108 7.56 4.66 -6.67
CA ALA A 108 7.30 3.63 -7.68
C ALA A 108 6.80 2.32 -7.07
N ALA A 109 7.41 1.87 -5.97
CA ALA A 109 7.02 0.63 -5.32
C ALA A 109 5.63 0.70 -4.68
N ILE A 110 5.29 1.81 -4.02
CA ILE A 110 3.97 1.98 -3.41
C ILE A 110 2.89 2.16 -4.47
N ASP A 111 3.12 3.00 -5.48
CA ASP A 111 2.19 3.19 -6.59
C ASP A 111 1.88 1.87 -7.30
N GLU A 112 2.92 1.05 -7.57
CA GLU A 112 2.73 -0.26 -8.19
C GLU A 112 1.95 -1.22 -7.28
N ALA A 113 2.23 -1.23 -5.97
CA ALA A 113 1.50 -2.08 -5.04
C ALA A 113 0.02 -1.68 -4.93
N VAL A 114 -0.30 -0.39 -4.87
CA VAL A 114 -1.68 0.11 -4.85
C VAL A 114 -2.40 -0.21 -6.15
N CYS A 115 -1.77 0.04 -7.30
CA CYS A 115 -2.34 -0.24 -8.62
C CYS A 115 -2.40 -1.74 -8.98
N ARG A 116 -1.93 -2.64 -8.11
CA ARG A 116 -2.22 -4.08 -8.23
C ARG A 116 -3.55 -4.46 -7.59
N GLU A 117 -4.05 -3.65 -6.67
CA GLU A 117 -5.32 -3.88 -6.00
C GLU A 117 -6.48 -3.21 -6.75
N GLU A 118 -7.65 -3.86 -6.78
CA GLU A 118 -8.83 -3.34 -7.49
C GLU A 118 -9.27 -1.96 -6.98
N TRP A 119 -9.16 -1.73 -5.66
CA TRP A 119 -9.51 -0.44 -5.04
C TRP A 119 -8.49 0.66 -5.35
N GLY A 120 -7.25 0.31 -5.69
CA GLY A 120 -6.22 1.28 -6.04
C GLY A 120 -6.31 1.72 -7.50
N THR A 121 -6.40 0.76 -8.42
CA THR A 121 -6.49 1.03 -9.86
C THR A 121 -7.71 1.88 -10.24
N ASN A 122 -8.86 1.60 -9.61
CA ASN A 122 -10.12 2.29 -9.89
C ASN A 122 -10.35 3.57 -9.05
N SER A 123 -9.27 4.20 -8.57
CA SER A 123 -9.34 5.38 -7.71
C SER A 123 -8.57 6.58 -8.27
N TYR A 124 -8.75 7.74 -7.66
CA TYR A 124 -7.97 8.94 -7.96
C TYR A 124 -6.46 8.79 -7.68
N TRP A 125 -6.02 7.74 -6.98
CA TRP A 125 -4.60 7.45 -6.80
C TRP A 125 -3.92 7.18 -8.15
N SER A 126 -4.54 6.42 -9.05
CA SER A 126 -3.94 6.09 -10.35
C SER A 126 -3.77 7.33 -11.25
N GLN A 127 -4.63 8.33 -11.07
CA GLN A 127 -4.56 9.62 -11.77
C GLN A 127 -3.56 10.59 -11.12
N ASN A 128 -3.46 10.56 -9.80
CA ASN A 128 -2.55 11.38 -9.01
C ASN A 128 -1.56 10.48 -8.28
N SER A 129 -0.69 9.77 -8.99
CA SER A 129 0.27 8.86 -8.35
C SER A 129 1.31 9.62 -7.51
N LEU A 130 2.03 8.92 -6.62
CA LEU A 130 3.13 9.52 -5.88
C LEU A 130 4.27 9.91 -6.82
N LEU A 131 4.57 9.08 -7.83
CA LEU A 131 5.53 9.41 -8.88
C LEU A 131 5.15 10.69 -9.64
N SER A 132 3.86 10.89 -9.93
CA SER A 132 3.39 12.10 -10.60
C SER A 132 3.60 13.32 -9.69
N GLU A 133 3.24 13.22 -8.40
CA GLU A 133 3.39 14.33 -7.45
C GLU A 133 4.86 14.69 -7.17
N PHE A 134 5.72 13.69 -6.90
CA PHE A 134 7.08 13.93 -6.42
C PHE A 134 8.12 14.03 -7.54
N HIS A 135 7.83 13.49 -8.72
CA HIS A 135 8.78 13.37 -9.82
C HIS A 135 8.22 13.83 -11.17
N ASN A 136 6.93 14.18 -11.25
CA ASN A 136 6.26 14.53 -12.51
C ASN A 136 6.36 13.41 -13.56
N GLU A 137 6.23 12.16 -13.10
CA GLU A 137 6.33 10.96 -13.92
C GLU A 137 5.11 10.05 -13.75
N THR A 138 4.66 9.42 -14.84
CA THR A 138 3.47 8.57 -14.86
C THR A 138 3.79 7.07 -14.88
N SER A 139 5.04 6.68 -15.15
CA SER A 139 5.48 5.29 -15.15
C SER A 139 6.91 5.18 -14.62
N GLY A 140 7.07 4.50 -13.48
CA GLY A 140 8.36 4.41 -12.80
C GLY A 140 9.11 3.08 -12.88
N GLY A 141 8.49 2.06 -13.48
CA GLY A 141 8.97 0.68 -13.49
C GLY A 141 10.29 0.45 -14.22
N ASP A 142 10.62 1.30 -15.21
CA ASP A 142 11.85 1.17 -16.01
C ASP A 142 13.07 1.79 -15.31
N LYS A 143 12.94 3.02 -14.81
CA LYS A 143 14.06 3.78 -14.23
C LYS A 143 14.55 3.17 -12.93
N PHE A 144 13.72 2.46 -12.17
CA PHE A 144 14.15 1.73 -10.98
C PHE A 144 15.37 0.84 -11.28
N PHE A 145 15.28 0.03 -12.35
CA PHE A 145 16.36 -0.90 -12.70
C PHE A 145 17.56 -0.18 -13.32
N VAL A 146 17.34 0.93 -14.03
CA VAL A 146 18.44 1.78 -14.52
C VAL A 146 19.23 2.38 -13.36
N ILE A 147 18.53 2.88 -12.34
CA ILE A 147 19.14 3.40 -11.11
C ILE A 147 19.92 2.29 -10.41
N LEU A 148 19.31 1.12 -10.22
CA LEU A 148 19.93 -0.02 -9.56
C LEU A 148 21.24 -0.45 -10.24
N GLU A 149 21.26 -0.55 -11.58
CA GLU A 149 22.49 -0.88 -12.32
C GLU A 149 23.58 0.19 -12.15
N ARG A 150 23.22 1.47 -12.08
CA ARG A 150 24.19 2.55 -11.80
C ARG A 150 24.77 2.44 -10.40
N LEU A 151 23.94 2.19 -9.37
CA LEU A 151 24.41 2.06 -7.99
C LEU A 151 25.34 0.85 -7.81
N LYS A 152 25.06 -0.26 -8.51
CA LYS A 152 25.91 -1.47 -8.48
C LYS A 152 27.34 -1.26 -8.99
N SER A 153 27.62 -0.16 -9.68
CA SER A 153 28.97 0.18 -10.13
C SER A 153 29.88 0.63 -8.98
N ASP A 154 29.31 1.07 -7.85
CA ASP A 154 30.04 1.40 -6.62
C ASP A 154 29.26 0.90 -5.38
N PRO A 155 29.27 -0.43 -5.14
CA PRO A 155 28.41 -1.06 -4.15
C PRO A 155 28.76 -0.67 -2.72
N ARG A 156 30.03 -0.38 -2.43
CA ARG A 156 30.51 0.06 -1.12
C ARG A 156 29.92 1.43 -0.77
N LYS A 157 30.00 2.38 -1.70
CA LYS A 157 29.47 3.73 -1.50
C LYS A 157 27.94 3.72 -1.32
N TYR A 158 27.24 2.93 -2.13
CA TYR A 158 25.77 2.95 -2.16
C TYR A 158 25.11 1.77 -1.43
N ARG A 159 25.85 1.05 -0.58
CA ARG A 159 25.40 -0.18 0.07
C ARG A 159 24.01 -0.07 0.70
N HIS A 160 23.79 0.93 1.54
CA HIS A 160 22.50 1.09 2.22
C HIS A 160 21.34 1.40 1.26
N VAL A 161 21.60 2.11 0.15
CA VAL A 161 20.61 2.40 -0.88
C VAL A 161 20.30 1.13 -1.70
N ILE A 162 21.32 0.36 -2.05
CA ILE A 162 21.17 -0.94 -2.74
C ILE A 162 20.36 -1.91 -1.87
N GLU A 163 20.66 -1.98 -0.57
CA GLU A 163 19.87 -2.76 0.40
C GLU A 163 18.42 -2.29 0.48
N PHE A 164 18.18 -0.98 0.44
CA PHE A 164 16.82 -0.41 0.42
C PHE A 164 16.06 -0.84 -0.84
N LEU A 165 16.67 -0.74 -2.02
CA LEU A 165 16.06 -1.19 -3.28
C LEU A 165 15.85 -2.69 -3.31
N TYR A 166 16.79 -3.47 -2.77
CA TYR A 166 16.65 -4.92 -2.63
C TYR A 166 15.43 -5.27 -1.78
N LEU A 167 15.20 -4.55 -0.70
CA LEU A 167 14.01 -4.73 0.13
C LEU A 167 12.71 -4.50 -0.66
N LEU A 168 12.64 -3.44 -1.48
CA LEU A 168 11.46 -3.19 -2.31
C LEU A 168 11.19 -4.35 -3.30
N LEU A 169 12.24 -4.95 -3.87
CA LEU A 169 12.11 -6.16 -4.70
C LEU A 169 11.57 -7.35 -3.89
N GLN A 170 12.07 -7.57 -2.67
CA GLN A 170 11.59 -8.64 -1.79
C GLN A 170 10.14 -8.43 -1.31
N LEU A 171 9.68 -7.18 -1.28
CA LEU A 171 8.28 -6.82 -1.01
C LEU A 171 7.38 -6.92 -2.26
N GLY A 172 7.94 -7.38 -3.38
CA GLY A 172 7.18 -7.70 -4.58
C GLY A 172 7.12 -6.58 -5.60
N PHE A 173 8.01 -5.58 -5.56
CA PHE A 173 8.18 -4.66 -6.69
C PHE A 173 8.66 -5.43 -7.93
N GLN A 174 7.97 -5.27 -9.05
CA GLN A 174 8.27 -5.94 -10.32
C GLN A 174 8.74 -4.95 -11.38
N GLY A 175 8.19 -3.73 -11.40
CA GLY A 175 8.46 -2.74 -12.43
C GLY A 175 8.22 -3.29 -13.82
N LYS A 176 9.13 -2.98 -14.75
CA LYS A 176 9.04 -3.41 -16.15
C LYS A 176 8.94 -4.94 -16.34
N TYR A 177 9.54 -5.70 -15.43
CA TYR A 177 9.55 -7.17 -15.52
C TYR A 177 8.19 -7.79 -15.19
N GLY A 178 7.28 -7.08 -14.52
CA GLY A 178 5.94 -7.61 -14.22
C GLY A 178 5.08 -7.90 -15.45
N ARG A 179 5.46 -7.36 -16.62
CA ARG A 179 4.75 -7.55 -17.90
C ARG A 179 5.48 -8.51 -18.85
N GLU A 180 6.65 -9.01 -18.46
CA GLU A 180 7.46 -9.90 -19.30
C GLU A 180 7.16 -11.38 -19.01
N GLU A 181 7.13 -12.21 -20.05
CA GLU A 181 6.81 -13.64 -19.95
C GLU A 181 7.70 -14.40 -18.94
N ARG A 182 9.00 -14.08 -18.91
CA ARG A 182 9.98 -14.64 -17.97
C ARG A 182 10.43 -13.62 -16.91
N GLY A 183 9.58 -12.65 -16.60
CA GLY A 183 9.88 -11.55 -15.69
C GLY A 183 10.27 -12.01 -14.29
N ASN A 184 9.55 -12.99 -13.74
CA ASN A 184 9.82 -13.55 -12.42
C ASN A 184 11.21 -14.19 -12.31
N GLU A 185 11.66 -14.88 -13.36
CA GLU A 185 12.99 -15.49 -13.42
C GLU A 185 14.07 -14.38 -13.40
N LYS A 186 13.88 -13.32 -14.19
CA LYS A 186 14.79 -12.17 -14.22
C LYS A 186 14.83 -11.45 -12.88
N LEU A 187 13.69 -11.24 -12.23
CA LEU A 187 13.63 -10.63 -10.90
C LEU A 187 14.36 -11.47 -9.84
N ALA A 188 14.21 -12.80 -9.91
CA ALA A 188 14.94 -13.71 -9.02
C ALA A 188 16.46 -13.66 -9.26
N GLU A 189 16.89 -13.63 -10.52
CA GLU A 189 18.30 -13.47 -10.89
C GLU A 189 18.88 -12.15 -10.37
N ILE A 190 18.19 -11.03 -10.62
CA ILE A 190 18.57 -9.70 -10.13
C ILE A 190 18.67 -9.72 -8.60
N GLY A 191 17.66 -10.28 -7.92
CA GLY A 191 17.67 -10.44 -6.46
C GLY A 191 18.87 -11.23 -5.94
N ASN A 192 19.22 -12.34 -6.60
CA ASN A 192 20.38 -13.17 -6.23
C ASN A 192 21.73 -12.45 -6.45
N VAL A 193 21.84 -11.62 -7.49
CA VAL A 193 23.02 -10.79 -7.74
C VAL A 193 23.18 -9.76 -6.63
N ILE A 194 22.11 -9.02 -6.31
CA ILE A 194 22.15 -7.98 -5.26
C ILE A 194 22.41 -8.60 -3.88
N TYR A 195 21.79 -9.73 -3.58
CA TYR A 195 22.01 -10.44 -2.32
C TYR A 195 23.48 -10.81 -2.12
N ARG A 196 24.13 -11.37 -3.15
CA ARG A 196 25.56 -11.71 -3.10
C ARG A 196 26.42 -10.47 -2.91
N LEU A 197 26.14 -9.41 -3.67
CA LEU A 197 26.84 -8.13 -3.58
C LEU A 197 26.81 -7.55 -2.16
N ILE A 198 25.62 -7.49 -1.55
CA ILE A 198 25.45 -6.98 -0.18
C ILE A 198 26.13 -7.90 0.84
N ARG A 199 25.94 -9.22 0.72
CA ARG A 199 26.51 -10.19 1.65
C ARG A 199 28.03 -10.12 1.66
N ASP A 200 28.65 -10.08 0.49
CA ASP A 200 30.10 -10.08 0.35
C ASP A 200 30.70 -8.78 0.92
N ASP A 201 30.00 -7.66 0.76
CA ASP A 201 30.36 -6.37 1.38
C ASP A 201 30.20 -6.39 2.92
N ARG A 202 29.08 -6.90 3.44
CA ARG A 202 28.85 -7.05 4.90
C ARG A 202 29.92 -7.92 5.57
N LEU A 203 30.33 -9.00 4.91
CA LEU A 203 31.36 -9.90 5.40
C LEU A 203 32.73 -9.22 5.42
N ALA A 204 33.04 -8.36 4.43
CA ALA A 204 34.27 -7.59 4.41
C ALA A 204 34.37 -6.64 5.62
N ASP A 205 33.24 -6.09 6.07
CA ASP A 205 33.16 -5.18 7.22
C ASP A 205 32.95 -5.89 8.57
N GLN A 206 32.98 -7.23 8.60
CA GLN A 206 32.70 -8.06 9.78
C GLN A 206 31.34 -7.78 10.46
N GLU A 207 30.36 -7.25 9.73
CA GLU A 207 29.02 -7.02 10.25
C GLU A 207 28.20 -8.33 10.29
N LYS A 208 27.31 -8.45 11.29
CA LYS A 208 26.36 -9.58 11.32
C LYS A 208 25.46 -9.53 10.09
N VAL A 209 25.53 -10.58 9.27
CA VAL A 209 24.68 -10.76 8.10
C VAL A 209 23.28 -11.18 8.57
N SER A 210 22.45 -10.23 8.98
CA SER A 210 21.00 -10.44 9.05
C SER A 210 20.36 -9.80 7.82
N LEU A 211 20.50 -10.47 6.67
CA LEU A 211 19.74 -10.12 5.47
C LEU A 211 18.32 -10.65 5.70
N VAL A 212 17.50 -9.80 6.30
CA VAL A 212 16.29 -10.18 7.02
C VAL A 212 15.28 -10.84 6.08
N ASN A 213 14.74 -11.99 6.50
CA ASN A 213 13.41 -12.46 6.08
C ASN A 213 12.35 -11.52 6.69
N LEU A 214 12.21 -10.30 6.14
CA LEU A 214 11.26 -9.29 6.62
C LEU A 214 9.82 -9.81 6.59
N LYS A 215 9.54 -10.65 5.60
CA LYS A 215 8.30 -11.42 5.46
C LYS A 215 8.00 -12.38 6.61
N ALA A 216 9.00 -12.83 7.35
CA ALA A 216 8.81 -13.72 8.50
C ALA A 216 8.90 -12.99 9.85
N LYS A 217 9.65 -11.87 9.90
CA LYS A 217 9.92 -11.14 11.16
C LYS A 217 8.81 -10.12 11.49
N TYR A 218 8.33 -9.37 10.50
CA TYR A 218 7.34 -8.30 10.71
C TYR A 218 5.95 -8.63 10.14
N LEU A 219 5.86 -9.57 9.19
CA LEU A 219 4.62 -10.05 8.58
C LEU A 219 4.01 -11.25 9.34
N LYS A 220 3.96 -11.17 10.68
CA LYS A 220 3.45 -12.28 11.53
C LYS A 220 1.94 -12.30 11.73
N LYS A 221 1.20 -11.29 11.28
CA LYS A 221 -0.26 -11.30 11.41
C LYS A 221 -0.87 -11.02 10.05
N PRO A 222 -1.51 -12.01 9.40
CA PRO A 222 -2.52 -11.66 8.41
C PRO A 222 -3.50 -10.75 9.14
N LEU A 223 -3.66 -9.54 8.63
CA LEU A 223 -4.69 -8.63 9.08
C LEU A 223 -6.00 -9.38 9.01
N LYS A 224 -6.75 -9.39 10.13
CA LYS A 224 -8.05 -10.07 10.21
C LYS A 224 -8.80 -9.70 8.94
N ARG A 225 -9.05 -10.70 8.08
CA ARG A 225 -9.65 -10.53 6.76
C ARG A 225 -10.95 -9.75 6.96
N VAL A 226 -10.92 -8.45 6.70
CA VAL A 226 -12.10 -7.60 6.91
C VAL A 226 -13.06 -7.97 5.80
N ILE A 227 -14.18 -8.59 6.16
CA ILE A 227 -15.22 -8.98 5.22
C ILE A 227 -15.82 -7.68 4.67
N SER A 228 -15.87 -7.53 3.35
CA SER A 228 -16.44 -6.33 2.72
C SER A 228 -17.86 -6.07 3.24
N PRO A 229 -18.25 -4.81 3.52
CA PRO A 229 -19.61 -4.48 3.97
C PRO A 229 -20.73 -5.02 3.06
N LYS A 230 -20.47 -5.15 1.75
CA LYS A 230 -21.41 -5.73 0.78
C LYS A 230 -21.72 -7.21 1.05
N TRP A 231 -20.72 -7.97 1.49
CA TRP A 231 -20.90 -9.37 1.87
C TRP A 231 -21.66 -9.51 3.18
N ILE A 232 -21.40 -8.62 4.15
CA ILE A 232 -22.17 -8.58 5.40
C ILE A 232 -23.65 -8.29 5.09
N LEU A 233 -23.92 -7.33 4.20
CA LEU A 233 -25.28 -7.01 3.76
C LEU A 233 -25.94 -8.17 2.98
N GLY A 234 -25.18 -8.83 2.09
CA GLY A 234 -25.66 -9.97 1.33
C GLY A 234 -26.03 -11.16 2.21
N ILE A 235 -25.16 -11.52 3.17
CA ILE A 235 -25.40 -12.59 4.14
C ILE A 235 -26.59 -12.24 5.04
N SER A 236 -26.65 -11.01 5.54
CA SER A 236 -27.78 -10.53 6.35
C SER A 236 -29.11 -10.66 5.59
N THR A 237 -29.17 -10.17 4.35
CA THR A 237 -30.36 -10.28 3.49
C THR A 237 -30.75 -11.73 3.24
N ALA A 238 -29.79 -12.62 2.98
CA ALA A 238 -30.05 -14.04 2.78
C ALA A 238 -30.63 -14.71 4.04
N VAL A 239 -30.10 -14.37 5.22
CA VAL A 239 -30.60 -14.88 6.51
C VAL A 239 -32.03 -14.39 6.78
N PHE A 240 -32.31 -13.10 6.58
CA PHE A 240 -33.67 -12.57 6.74
C PHE A 240 -34.67 -13.23 5.78
N THR A 241 -34.27 -13.47 4.53
CA THR A 241 -35.11 -14.12 3.53
C THR A 241 -35.40 -15.57 3.92
N ALA A 242 -34.38 -16.32 4.35
CA ALA A 242 -34.53 -17.69 4.82
C ALA A 242 -35.44 -17.77 6.06
N MET A 243 -35.27 -16.83 7.01
CA MET A 243 -36.12 -16.74 8.20
C MET A 243 -37.58 -16.46 7.83
N TYR A 244 -37.85 -15.53 6.92
CA TYR A 244 -39.19 -15.23 6.43
C TYR A 244 -39.85 -16.44 5.77
N ILE A 245 -39.13 -17.15 4.89
CA ILE A 245 -39.63 -18.37 4.23
C ILE A 245 -39.95 -19.45 5.27
N ALA A 246 -39.07 -19.66 6.26
CA ALA A 246 -39.29 -20.63 7.32
C ALA A 246 -40.54 -20.27 8.16
N THR A 247 -40.71 -18.99 8.53
CA THR A 247 -41.91 -18.53 9.24
C THR A 247 -43.17 -18.76 8.41
N TYR A 248 -43.16 -18.43 7.11
CA TYR A 248 -44.29 -18.66 6.21
C TYR A 248 -44.69 -20.13 6.15
N ILE A 249 -43.73 -21.05 5.96
CA ILE A 249 -43.98 -22.49 5.93
C ILE A 249 -44.56 -22.99 7.26
N ILE A 250 -44.04 -22.52 8.39
CA ILE A 250 -44.55 -22.91 9.72
C ILE A 250 -46.00 -22.45 9.90
N VAL A 251 -46.31 -21.21 9.51
CA VAL A 251 -47.68 -20.66 9.59
C VAL A 251 -48.62 -21.47 8.72
N GLU A 252 -48.24 -21.79 7.48
CA GLU A 252 -49.06 -22.59 6.56
C GLU A 252 -49.34 -23.99 7.12
N LEU A 253 -48.31 -24.68 7.62
CA LEU A 253 -48.47 -26.01 8.23
C LEU A 253 -49.38 -25.98 9.46
N ARG A 254 -49.29 -24.94 10.28
CA ARG A 254 -50.17 -24.75 11.45
C ARG A 254 -51.59 -24.41 11.03
N PHE A 255 -51.76 -23.60 10.00
CA PHE A 255 -53.06 -23.24 9.46
C PHE A 255 -53.79 -24.48 8.91
N GLU A 256 -53.11 -25.29 8.09
CA GLU A 256 -53.62 -26.57 7.57
C GLU A 256 -53.98 -27.56 8.69
N GLN A 257 -53.17 -27.64 9.76
CA GLN A 257 -53.51 -28.45 10.94
C GLN A 257 -54.79 -27.97 11.63
N LEU A 258 -54.97 -26.65 11.77
CA LEU A 258 -56.17 -26.09 12.39
C LEU A 258 -57.40 -26.34 11.53
N VAL A 259 -57.34 -26.10 10.23
CA VAL A 259 -58.46 -26.34 9.30
C VAL A 259 -58.91 -27.80 9.32
N ASN A 260 -57.97 -28.76 9.34
CA ASN A 260 -58.29 -30.19 9.43
C ASN A 260 -58.86 -30.63 10.80
N MET A 261 -58.69 -29.85 11.88
CA MET A 261 -59.31 -30.17 13.17
C MET A 261 -60.75 -29.64 13.29
N TYR A 262 -61.15 -28.67 12.47
CA TYR A 262 -62.47 -28.03 12.52
C TYR A 262 -63.43 -28.49 11.40
N ASN A 263 -62.95 -29.31 10.45
CA ASN A 263 -63.77 -30.06 9.49
C ASN A 263 -63.89 -31.52 9.91
#